data_AF-A0A3D0F612-F1
#
_entry.id   AF-A0A3D0F612-F1
#
_cell.length_a   1.000
_cell.length_b   1.000
_cell.length_c   1.000
_cell.angle_alpha   90.00
_cell.angle_beta   90.00
_cell.angle_gamma   90.00
#
_symmetry.space_group_name_H-M   'P 1'
#
loop_
_entity.id
_entity.type
_entity.pdbx_description
1 polymer ?
#
loop_
_entity_poly.entity_id
_entity_poly.type
_entity_poly.pdbx_seq_one_letter_code
_entity_poly.pdbx_strand_id
1 'polypeptide(L)'
;MEFSFDDYTELLSKKSLIYPKNFTPNFLIDTSKYDLLAKEYSSKGLKIPEALEGLKYRTGYEYFLKIYITQSLAMNFSESSFPAYRFLLPDILVDDWLSIVDLHKSNCRDHSIHQPLTSYIVFKLLGGGRSEDSFKIDDEPLLDLCIKSLLKHDKSNLIYEYAVSTCYNKAIDITHHHNIAYSVWKQLFYETAMKAAIFHDMGYPWQFINRINSSIKNSDFRFEEINTHSTQVLTNFANRLILAPFWGYQSTRIPPSTWNDTLINLISKSLTQTHGFPGALSFLYLNDLIRKYPDENKYKLHQFSIEWAALGIMMHDMKNIYWGNNKKQPENKFLRLSFDKDPLSCIICLADLLQEFERPFVKLSFSNSSSNFEYSYSCKQSSLRQSNSLLEIYYHFRNDSFKAVNKKFKQKEEFEFFDQKYGYLDFSSIGIKSVKLICQ
;
A
#
# COMPACT_ATOMS: atom_id res chain seq x y z
N MET A 1 17.10 -13.10 3.07
CA MET A 1 15.99 -12.79 3.99
C MET A 1 14.80 -13.63 3.59
N GLU A 2 14.14 -14.29 4.54
CA GLU A 2 13.03 -15.23 4.28
C GLU A 2 11.71 -14.69 4.84
N PHE A 3 10.59 -14.99 4.17
CA PHE A 3 9.26 -14.53 4.52
C PHE A 3 8.27 -15.70 4.48
N SER A 4 7.67 -16.01 5.63
CA SER A 4 6.67 -17.07 5.75
C SER A 4 5.66 -16.73 6.84
N PHE A 5 4.53 -17.42 6.83
CA PHE A 5 3.53 -17.26 7.88
C PHE A 5 4.00 -17.80 9.24
N ASP A 6 4.82 -18.85 9.23
CA ASP A 6 5.43 -19.38 10.46
C ASP A 6 6.34 -18.33 11.12
N ASP A 7 7.21 -17.67 10.34
CA ASP A 7 8.06 -16.58 10.86
C ASP A 7 7.21 -15.39 11.32
N TYR A 8 6.15 -15.03 10.58
CA TYR A 8 5.20 -14.00 11.01
C TYR A 8 4.57 -14.33 12.38
N THR A 9 4.02 -15.54 12.54
CA THR A 9 3.40 -15.96 13.81
C THR A 9 4.40 -16.07 14.95
N GLU A 10 5.64 -16.47 14.66
CA GLU A 10 6.72 -16.48 15.63
C GLU A 10 7.01 -15.07 16.15
N LEU A 11 7.14 -14.07 15.27
CA LEU A 11 7.35 -12.67 15.66
C LEU A 11 6.17 -12.13 16.49
N LEU A 12 4.93 -12.52 16.17
CA LEU A 12 3.76 -12.16 16.99
C LEU A 12 3.83 -12.76 18.39
N SER A 13 4.16 -14.05 18.49
CA SER A 13 4.24 -14.76 19.77
C SER A 13 5.32 -14.16 20.69
N LYS A 14 6.43 -13.70 20.10
CA LYS A 14 7.54 -13.01 20.78
C LYS A 14 7.28 -11.53 21.02
N LYS A 15 6.16 -10.98 20.53
CA LYS A 15 5.83 -9.54 20.56
C LYS A 15 6.94 -8.66 19.94
N SER A 16 7.65 -9.18 18.93
CA SER A 16 8.74 -8.48 18.25
C SER A 16 8.30 -7.76 16.98
N LEU A 17 7.13 -8.10 16.42
CA LEU A 17 6.51 -7.31 15.35
C LEU A 17 5.86 -6.05 15.95
N ILE A 18 6.58 -4.93 15.90
CA ILE A 18 6.14 -3.66 16.47
C ILE A 18 5.73 -2.70 15.36
N TYR A 19 4.46 -2.31 15.39
CA TYR A 19 3.97 -1.23 14.54
C TYR A 19 4.36 0.12 15.15
N PRO A 20 5.10 0.96 14.41
CA PRO A 20 5.57 2.25 14.91
C PRO A 20 4.41 3.17 15.24
N LYS A 21 4.48 3.77 16.43
CA LYS A 21 3.56 4.79 16.91
C LYS A 21 4.38 5.96 17.45
N ASN A 22 5.37 6.43 16.68
CA ASN A 22 6.30 7.48 17.13
C ASN A 22 5.75 8.87 16.80
N PHE A 23 5.07 8.98 15.66
CA PHE A 23 4.31 10.16 15.25
C PHE A 23 2.81 10.00 15.57
N THR A 24 2.49 9.08 16.48
CA THR A 24 1.18 8.88 17.12
C THR A 24 1.36 8.68 18.64
N PRO A 25 0.42 9.06 19.51
CA PRO A 25 -0.72 9.93 19.28
C PRO A 25 -0.34 11.37 19.63
N ASN A 26 -0.83 12.34 18.86
CA ASN A 26 -1.21 13.66 19.38
C ASN A 26 -2.13 14.32 18.37
N PHE A 27 -3.29 13.70 18.15
CA PHE A 27 -4.26 14.16 17.17
C PHE A 27 -5.69 13.95 17.63
N LEU A 28 -6.36 15.09 17.81
CA LEU A 28 -7.80 15.20 18.02
C LEU A 28 -8.49 14.64 16.77
N ILE A 29 -8.83 13.35 16.83
CA ILE A 29 -10.00 12.87 16.11
C ILE A 29 -11.11 13.89 16.42
N ASP A 30 -11.75 14.41 15.39
CA ASP A 30 -12.96 15.19 15.56
C ASP A 30 -14.02 14.21 16.07
N THR A 31 -14.17 14.13 17.40
CA THR A 31 -15.01 13.14 18.06
C THR A 31 -16.45 13.27 17.61
N SER A 32 -16.92 14.49 17.32
CA SER A 32 -18.25 14.73 16.78
C SER A 32 -18.42 14.07 15.40
N LYS A 33 -17.48 14.32 14.47
CA LYS A 33 -17.53 13.70 13.12
C LYS A 33 -17.36 12.19 13.19
N TYR A 34 -16.48 11.70 14.05
CA TYR A 34 -16.27 10.28 14.25
C TYR A 34 -17.49 9.58 14.86
N ASP A 35 -18.13 10.18 15.85
CA ASP A 35 -19.33 9.64 16.50
C ASP A 35 -20.52 9.63 15.54
N LEU A 36 -20.63 10.63 14.66
CA LEU A 36 -21.61 10.64 13.57
C LEU A 36 -21.40 9.45 12.62
N LEU A 37 -20.16 9.25 12.15
CA LEU A 37 -19.82 8.08 11.32
C LEU A 37 -20.06 6.77 12.06
N ALA A 38 -19.72 6.69 13.34
CA ALA A 38 -19.95 5.50 14.17
C ALA A 38 -21.45 5.20 14.34
N LYS A 39 -22.29 6.22 14.48
CA LYS A 39 -23.75 6.09 14.56
C LYS A 39 -24.36 5.62 13.23
N GLU A 40 -23.90 6.18 12.11
CA GLU A 40 -24.34 5.71 10.79
C GLU A 40 -23.89 4.27 10.53
N TYR A 41 -22.62 3.96 10.81
CA TYR A 41 -22.11 2.59 10.75
C TYR A 41 -22.93 1.64 11.64
N SER A 42 -23.30 2.07 12.84
CA SER A 42 -24.11 1.26 13.76
C SER A 42 -25.53 1.01 13.24
N SER A 43 -26.11 1.93 12.46
CA SER A 43 -27.46 1.79 11.92
C SER A 43 -27.53 1.11 10.54
N LYS A 44 -26.51 1.29 9.69
CA LYS A 44 -26.54 0.88 8.27
C LYS A 44 -25.38 -0.01 7.83
N GLY A 45 -24.29 -0.04 8.59
CA GLY A 45 -23.08 -0.81 8.26
C GLY A 45 -23.14 -2.27 8.69
N LEU A 46 -22.40 -3.12 7.97
CA LEU A 46 -22.13 -4.50 8.38
C LEU A 46 -21.23 -4.51 9.62
N LYS A 47 -21.56 -5.31 10.64
CA LYS A 47 -20.78 -5.31 11.89
C LYS A 47 -19.55 -6.22 11.80
N ILE A 48 -18.45 -5.82 12.45
CA ILE A 48 -17.24 -6.65 12.54
C ILE A 48 -17.54 -8.06 13.10
N PRO A 49 -18.27 -8.22 14.22
CA PRO A 49 -18.56 -9.56 14.74
C PRO A 49 -19.36 -10.44 13.76
N GLU A 50 -20.33 -9.86 13.05
CA GLU A 50 -21.14 -10.56 12.05
C GLU A 50 -20.29 -10.99 10.84
N ALA A 51 -19.42 -10.10 10.36
CA ALA A 51 -18.49 -10.40 9.27
C ALA A 51 -17.50 -11.51 9.64
N LEU A 52 -16.94 -11.46 10.86
CA LEU A 52 -16.02 -12.47 11.36
C LEU A 52 -16.69 -13.82 11.58
N GLU A 53 -17.88 -13.87 12.16
CA GLU A 53 -18.62 -15.13 12.33
C GLU A 53 -19.02 -15.71 10.97
N GLY A 54 -19.47 -14.86 10.04
CA GLY A 54 -19.76 -15.25 8.67
C GLY A 54 -18.53 -15.80 7.94
N LEU A 55 -17.35 -15.19 8.14
CA LEU A 55 -16.09 -15.67 7.58
C LEU A 55 -15.70 -17.02 8.18
N LYS A 56 -15.78 -17.17 9.50
CA LYS A 56 -15.51 -18.41 10.22
C LYS A 56 -16.38 -19.56 9.72
N TYR A 57 -17.68 -19.31 9.55
CA TYR A 57 -18.62 -20.30 9.01
C TYR A 57 -18.26 -20.74 7.59
N ARG A 58 -17.84 -19.80 6.73
CA ARG A 58 -17.58 -20.06 5.31
C ARG A 58 -16.20 -20.64 4.98
N THR A 59 -15.21 -20.35 5.82
CA THR A 59 -13.80 -20.70 5.55
C THR A 59 -13.25 -21.79 6.46
N GLY A 60 -13.96 -22.11 7.55
CA GLY A 60 -13.48 -23.03 8.57
C GLY A 60 -12.53 -22.36 9.57
N TYR A 61 -12.27 -23.05 10.67
CA TYR A 61 -11.57 -22.48 11.82
C TYR A 61 -10.10 -22.14 11.53
N GLU A 62 -9.39 -22.99 10.79
CA GLU A 62 -7.96 -22.82 10.54
C GLU A 62 -7.66 -21.56 9.72
N TYR A 63 -8.36 -21.35 8.61
CA TYR A 63 -8.19 -20.16 7.78
C TYR A 63 -8.68 -18.90 8.49
N PHE A 64 -9.83 -18.99 9.19
CA PHE A 64 -10.34 -17.91 10.02
C PHE A 64 -9.33 -17.42 11.05
N LEU A 65 -8.63 -18.32 11.75
CA LEU A 65 -7.64 -17.93 12.75
C LEU A 65 -6.52 -17.09 12.14
N LYS A 66 -6.07 -17.43 10.92
CA LYS A 66 -5.03 -16.65 10.22
C LYS A 66 -5.49 -15.22 10.00
N ILE A 67 -6.67 -15.04 9.39
CA ILE A 67 -7.24 -13.72 9.13
C ILE A 67 -7.52 -12.97 10.44
N TYR A 68 -8.11 -13.63 11.43
CA TYR A 68 -8.46 -12.99 12.70
C TYR A 68 -7.23 -12.40 13.39
N ILE A 69 -6.13 -13.15 13.46
CA ILE A 69 -4.88 -12.71 14.10
C ILE A 69 -4.26 -11.56 13.30
N THR A 70 -4.14 -11.69 11.98
CA THR A 70 -3.54 -10.66 11.13
C THR A 70 -4.33 -9.36 11.15
N GLN A 71 -5.67 -9.45 11.06
CA GLN A 71 -6.55 -8.29 11.04
C GLN A 71 -6.71 -7.63 12.41
N SER A 72 -6.68 -8.39 13.51
CA SER A 72 -6.69 -7.81 14.86
C SER A 72 -5.49 -6.89 15.08
N LEU A 73 -4.33 -7.28 14.56
CA LEU A 73 -3.12 -6.46 14.64
C LEU A 73 -3.21 -5.21 13.76
N ALA A 74 -3.75 -5.36 12.54
CA ALA A 74 -3.98 -4.24 11.65
C ALA A 74 -4.95 -3.22 12.26
N MET A 75 -6.02 -3.69 12.89
CA MET A 75 -6.98 -2.86 13.62
C MET A 75 -6.31 -2.09 14.75
N ASN A 76 -5.52 -2.74 15.61
CA ASN A 76 -4.80 -2.09 16.70
C ASN A 76 -3.82 -0.99 16.24
N PHE A 77 -3.23 -1.17 15.05
CA PHE A 77 -2.42 -0.12 14.43
C PHE A 77 -3.30 1.01 13.87
N SER A 78 -4.37 0.64 13.16
CA SER A 78 -5.31 1.58 12.52
C SER A 78 -5.96 2.56 13.50
N GLU A 79 -6.19 2.17 14.76
CA GLU A 79 -6.74 3.08 15.78
C GLU A 79 -5.96 4.39 15.91
N SER A 80 -4.66 4.35 15.63
CA SER A 80 -3.78 5.52 15.69
C SER A 80 -3.54 6.16 14.31
N SER A 81 -3.41 5.35 13.26
CA SER A 81 -3.01 5.79 11.92
C SER A 81 -4.19 6.07 11.01
N PHE A 82 -5.24 5.25 11.04
CA PHE A 82 -6.42 5.35 10.21
C PHE A 82 -7.69 4.81 10.90
N PRO A 83 -8.27 5.54 11.88
CA PRO A 83 -9.39 5.03 12.69
C PRO A 83 -10.63 4.62 11.88
N ALA A 84 -10.82 5.19 10.70
CA ALA A 84 -11.92 4.82 9.81
C ALA A 84 -11.82 3.39 9.28
N TYR A 85 -10.65 2.74 9.32
CA TYR A 85 -10.45 1.36 8.88
C TYR A 85 -11.42 0.39 9.57
N ARG A 86 -11.77 0.63 10.84
CA ARG A 86 -12.73 -0.19 11.58
C ARG A 86 -14.11 -0.27 10.92
N PHE A 87 -14.49 0.78 10.20
CA PHE A 87 -15.77 0.84 9.51
C PHE A 87 -15.70 0.16 8.13
N LEU A 88 -14.49 0.04 7.55
CA LEU A 88 -14.21 -0.59 6.27
C LEU A 88 -14.00 -2.10 6.39
N LEU A 89 -13.39 -2.56 7.48
CA LEU A 89 -12.97 -3.95 7.65
C LEU A 89 -14.07 -4.98 7.33
N PRO A 90 -15.33 -4.84 7.81
CA PRO A 90 -16.38 -5.81 7.48
C PRO A 90 -16.59 -5.99 5.98
N ASP A 91 -16.52 -4.90 5.22
CA ASP A 91 -16.70 -4.94 3.77
C ASP A 91 -15.49 -5.53 3.06
N ILE A 92 -14.29 -5.22 3.54
CA ILE A 92 -13.05 -5.86 3.07
C ILE A 92 -13.18 -7.38 3.25
N LEU A 93 -13.55 -7.85 4.45
CA LEU A 93 -13.68 -9.29 4.73
C LEU A 93 -14.71 -9.99 3.84
N VAL A 94 -15.83 -9.32 3.53
CA VAL A 94 -16.90 -9.90 2.69
C VAL A 94 -16.53 -9.89 1.21
N ASP A 95 -16.01 -8.78 0.68
CA ASP A 95 -15.59 -8.68 -0.72
C ASP A 95 -14.42 -9.62 -1.04
N ASP A 96 -13.51 -9.76 -0.07
CA ASP A 96 -12.40 -10.70 -0.15
C ASP A 96 -12.91 -12.14 -0.22
N TRP A 97 -13.80 -12.54 0.69
CA TRP A 97 -14.42 -13.87 0.62
C TRP A 97 -15.13 -14.11 -0.72
N LEU A 98 -15.96 -13.17 -1.18
CA LEU A 98 -16.66 -13.28 -2.47
C LEU A 98 -15.69 -13.45 -3.62
N SER A 99 -14.57 -12.74 -3.61
CA SER A 99 -13.56 -12.82 -4.66
C SER A 99 -12.73 -14.10 -4.60
N ILE A 100 -12.56 -14.71 -3.42
CA ILE A 100 -11.87 -16.00 -3.27
C ILE A 100 -12.72 -17.15 -3.85
N VAL A 101 -14.04 -17.13 -3.65
CA VAL A 101 -14.93 -18.22 -4.07
C VAL A 101 -15.54 -18.04 -5.47
N ASP A 102 -15.27 -16.92 -6.14
CA ASP A 102 -15.80 -16.62 -7.46
C ASP A 102 -15.17 -17.52 -8.54
N LEU A 103 -15.93 -18.52 -8.98
CA LEU A 103 -15.56 -19.47 -10.03
C LEU A 103 -15.25 -18.83 -11.39
N HIS A 104 -15.73 -17.62 -11.63
CA HIS A 104 -15.53 -16.90 -12.89
C HIS A 104 -14.26 -16.05 -12.86
N LYS A 105 -13.61 -15.87 -11.71
CA LYS A 105 -12.33 -15.20 -11.59
C LYS A 105 -11.22 -16.25 -11.59
N SER A 106 -10.32 -16.15 -12.57
CA SER A 106 -9.15 -17.04 -12.69
C SER A 106 -8.11 -16.85 -11.59
N ASN A 107 -8.21 -15.76 -10.81
CA ASN A 107 -7.34 -15.45 -9.68
C ASN A 107 -8.22 -15.03 -8.48
N CYS A 108 -8.03 -15.68 -7.33
CA CYS A 108 -8.62 -15.25 -6.05
C CYS A 108 -8.01 -13.88 -5.66
N ARG A 109 -8.84 -12.92 -5.21
CA ARG A 109 -8.33 -11.72 -4.51
C ARG A 109 -8.25 -12.03 -3.03
N ASP A 110 -7.25 -11.51 -2.32
CA ASP A 110 -6.90 -11.94 -0.97
C ASP A 110 -6.52 -10.82 0.02
N HIS A 111 -7.16 -9.66 -0.12
CA HIS A 111 -6.85 -8.43 0.59
C HIS A 111 -6.77 -8.61 2.13
N SER A 112 -7.60 -9.48 2.73
CA SER A 112 -7.69 -9.60 4.20
C SER A 112 -6.45 -10.20 4.84
N ILE A 113 -5.79 -11.16 4.17
CA ILE A 113 -4.53 -11.72 4.68
C ILE A 113 -3.33 -11.02 4.04
N HIS A 114 -3.49 -10.58 2.79
CA HIS A 114 -2.47 -9.90 2.00
C HIS A 114 -1.98 -8.62 2.68
N GLN A 115 -2.88 -7.70 3.07
CA GLN A 115 -2.53 -6.41 3.65
C GLN A 115 -1.59 -6.50 4.88
N PRO A 116 -1.91 -7.26 5.95
CA PRO A 116 -1.01 -7.36 7.10
C PRO A 116 0.29 -8.15 6.82
N LEU A 117 0.27 -9.07 5.85
CA LEU A 117 1.48 -9.80 5.47
C LEU A 117 2.42 -8.94 4.63
N THR A 118 1.90 -8.04 3.79
CA THR A 118 2.70 -7.03 3.08
C THR A 118 3.37 -6.08 4.09
N SER A 119 2.67 -5.64 5.14
CA SER A 119 3.31 -4.84 6.21
C SER A 119 4.35 -5.62 7.01
N TYR A 120 4.19 -6.93 7.18
CA TYR A 120 5.24 -7.78 7.75
C TYR A 120 6.51 -7.84 6.88
N ILE A 121 6.35 -7.90 5.55
CA ILE A 121 7.51 -7.86 4.65
C ILE A 121 8.22 -6.52 4.77
N VAL A 122 7.48 -5.41 4.78
CA VAL A 122 8.05 -4.07 5.01
C VAL A 122 8.77 -3.99 6.36
N PHE A 123 8.18 -4.55 7.42
CA PHE A 123 8.82 -4.64 8.74
C PHE A 123 10.19 -5.31 8.65
N LYS A 124 10.28 -6.48 7.98
CA LYS A 124 11.55 -7.21 7.86
C LYS A 124 12.54 -6.51 6.94
N LEU A 125 12.09 -5.99 5.79
CA LEU A 125 12.95 -5.27 4.86
C LEU A 125 13.62 -4.04 5.51
N LEU A 126 12.88 -3.35 6.39
CA LEU A 126 13.32 -2.14 7.08
C LEU A 126 13.78 -2.40 8.54
N GLY A 127 14.02 -3.67 8.91
CA GLY A 127 14.60 -4.05 10.19
C GLY A 127 13.80 -3.60 11.42
N GLY A 128 12.46 -3.50 11.30
CA GLY A 128 11.61 -2.97 12.36
C GLY A 128 11.91 -1.51 12.72
N GLY A 129 12.45 -0.74 11.77
CA GLY A 129 12.89 0.64 11.99
C GLY A 129 14.32 0.77 12.50
N ARG A 130 15.06 -0.35 12.61
CA ARG A 130 16.49 -0.41 12.97
C ARG A 130 17.32 -0.75 11.73
N SER A 131 18.33 0.08 11.44
CA SER A 131 19.13 -0.07 10.22
C SER A 131 19.97 -1.34 10.25
N GLU A 132 20.53 -1.69 11.40
CA GLU A 132 21.36 -2.88 11.58
C GLU A 132 20.65 -4.20 11.25
N ASP A 133 19.33 -4.23 11.41
CA ASP A 133 18.48 -5.39 11.14
C ASP A 133 17.80 -5.35 9.76
N SER A 134 17.97 -4.24 9.03
CA SER A 134 17.37 -4.06 7.70
C SER A 134 18.01 -5.00 6.68
N PHE A 135 17.29 -5.29 5.60
CA PHE A 135 17.88 -5.95 4.44
C PHE A 135 19.08 -5.13 3.95
N LYS A 136 20.17 -5.81 3.56
CA LYS A 136 21.40 -5.15 3.11
C LYS A 136 21.55 -5.24 1.60
N ILE A 137 21.98 -4.16 0.97
CA ILE A 137 22.38 -4.10 -0.43
C ILE A 137 23.83 -3.62 -0.45
N ASP A 138 24.75 -4.45 -0.94
CA ASP A 138 26.19 -4.19 -0.90
C ASP A 138 26.66 -3.75 0.51
N ASP A 139 26.25 -4.52 1.52
CA ASP A 139 26.48 -4.29 2.97
C ASP A 139 25.82 -3.05 3.58
N GLU A 140 25.16 -2.20 2.79
CA GLU A 140 24.45 -1.03 3.30
C GLU A 140 22.99 -1.36 3.68
N PRO A 141 22.52 -0.97 4.88
CA PRO A 141 21.12 -1.09 5.25
C PRO A 141 20.14 -0.42 4.29
N LEU A 142 19.10 -1.14 3.88
CA LEU A 142 18.05 -0.64 2.99
C LEU A 142 17.33 0.59 3.56
N LEU A 143 17.08 0.60 4.87
CA LEU A 143 16.49 1.78 5.53
C LEU A 143 17.40 3.01 5.38
N ASP A 144 18.72 2.85 5.48
CA ASP A 144 19.67 3.95 5.33
C ASP A 144 19.72 4.45 3.89
N LEU A 145 19.70 3.53 2.91
CA LEU A 145 19.61 3.83 1.50
C LEU A 145 18.34 4.63 1.16
N CYS A 146 17.19 4.26 1.72
CA CYS A 146 15.94 5.01 1.57
C CYS A 146 16.09 6.46 2.05
N ILE A 147 16.66 6.67 3.23
CA ILE A 147 16.82 8.03 3.77
C ILE A 147 17.87 8.83 2.99
N LYS A 148 19.00 8.22 2.62
CA LYS A 148 20.01 8.87 1.78
C LYS A 148 19.43 9.29 0.45
N SER A 149 18.63 8.43 -0.18
CA SER A 149 17.93 8.72 -1.43
C SER A 149 17.05 9.98 -1.31
N LEU A 150 16.22 10.05 -0.27
CA LEU A 150 15.35 11.20 -0.02
C LEU A 150 16.10 12.49 0.24
N LEU A 151 17.18 12.42 1.03
CA LEU A 151 17.98 13.59 1.42
C LEU A 151 18.96 14.05 0.34
N LYS A 152 19.21 13.24 -0.69
CA LYS A 152 20.15 13.59 -1.79
C LYS A 152 19.53 14.56 -2.80
N HIS A 153 18.21 14.66 -2.87
CA HIS A 153 17.54 15.49 -3.86
C HIS A 153 17.80 16.98 -3.66
N ASP A 154 17.97 17.68 -4.78
CA ASP A 154 18.01 19.13 -4.78
C ASP A 154 16.59 19.70 -4.56
N LYS A 155 16.51 21.03 -4.47
CA LYS A 155 15.25 21.76 -4.28
C LYS A 155 14.24 21.54 -5.42
N SER A 156 14.48 20.75 -6.46
CA SER A 156 13.52 20.53 -7.54
C SER A 156 12.64 19.28 -7.39
N ASN A 157 12.92 18.41 -6.41
CA ASN A 157 12.08 17.24 -6.13
C ASN A 157 10.85 17.63 -5.31
N LEU A 158 9.66 17.38 -5.86
CA LEU A 158 8.40 17.76 -5.22
C LEU A 158 8.15 17.05 -3.87
N ILE A 159 8.57 15.79 -3.66
CA ILE A 159 8.43 15.13 -2.34
C ILE A 159 9.27 15.87 -1.31
N TYR A 160 10.50 16.23 -1.67
CA TYR A 160 11.39 16.98 -0.79
C TYR A 160 10.85 18.38 -0.51
N GLU A 161 10.48 19.16 -1.53
CA GLU A 161 9.85 20.48 -1.35
C GLU A 161 8.56 20.41 -0.54
N TYR A 162 7.73 19.40 -0.79
CA TYR A 162 6.49 19.17 -0.05
C TYR A 162 6.81 18.87 1.42
N ALA A 163 7.83 18.04 1.68
CA ALA A 163 8.33 17.81 3.03
C ALA A 163 8.87 19.10 3.67
N VAL A 164 9.63 19.93 2.96
CA VAL A 164 10.12 21.21 3.50
C VAL A 164 8.95 22.13 3.82
N SER A 165 8.03 22.36 2.88
CA SER A 165 6.90 23.28 3.05
C SER A 165 5.91 22.84 4.14
N THR A 166 5.69 21.54 4.30
CA THR A 166 4.84 20.99 5.35
C THR A 166 5.63 20.84 6.65
N CYS A 167 6.74 20.13 6.66
CA CYS A 167 7.43 19.73 7.88
C CYS A 167 8.38 20.78 8.46
N TYR A 168 8.45 22.01 7.91
CA TYR A 168 9.29 23.08 8.47
C TYR A 168 8.85 23.44 9.89
N ASN A 169 9.58 22.91 10.86
CA ASN A 169 9.57 23.35 12.24
C ASN A 169 10.88 24.09 12.49
N LYS A 170 10.80 25.38 12.87
CA LYS A 170 11.99 26.19 13.21
C LYS A 170 12.87 25.55 14.29
N ALA A 171 12.36 24.60 15.08
CA ALA A 171 13.08 23.92 16.15
C ALA A 171 13.87 22.68 15.70
N ILE A 172 13.52 22.03 14.58
CA ILE A 172 14.26 20.88 14.04
C ILE A 172 14.36 21.10 12.55
N ASP A 173 15.53 21.57 12.13
CA ASP A 173 15.85 21.65 10.72
C ASP A 173 16.11 20.24 10.17
N ILE A 174 15.03 19.56 9.82
CA ILE A 174 15.01 18.23 9.19
C ILE A 174 15.66 18.23 7.80
N THR A 175 16.06 19.39 7.27
CA THR A 175 16.67 19.53 5.94
C THR A 175 18.19 19.43 5.97
N HIS A 176 18.80 19.46 7.16
CA HIS A 176 20.25 19.33 7.32
C HIS A 176 20.67 17.91 7.72
N HIS A 177 21.83 17.46 7.22
CA HIS A 177 22.44 16.16 7.50
C HIS A 177 23.01 16.03 8.92
N HIS A 178 22.21 16.30 9.95
CA HIS A 178 22.58 16.04 11.34
C HIS A 178 22.03 14.67 11.79
N ASN A 179 22.73 13.99 12.70
CA ASN A 179 22.36 12.65 13.18
C ASN A 179 20.91 12.59 13.72
N ILE A 180 20.44 13.66 14.36
CA ILE A 180 19.07 13.76 14.89
C ILE A 180 18.04 13.80 13.75
N ALA A 181 18.27 14.62 12.71
CA ALA A 181 17.39 14.69 11.55
C ALA A 181 17.31 13.35 10.83
N TYR A 182 18.45 12.66 10.68
CA TYR A 182 18.50 11.33 10.07
C TYR A 182 17.66 10.31 10.86
N SER A 183 17.73 10.30 12.18
CA SER A 183 16.90 9.44 13.04
C SER A 183 15.40 9.76 12.93
N VAL A 184 15.02 11.03 12.88
CA VAL A 184 13.62 11.45 12.67
C VAL A 184 13.13 10.95 11.30
N TRP A 185 13.92 11.12 10.25
CA TRP A 185 13.60 10.64 8.91
C TRP A 185 13.44 9.12 8.84
N LYS A 186 14.31 8.36 9.51
CA LYS A 186 14.16 6.89 9.60
C LYS A 186 12.83 6.50 10.20
N GLN A 187 12.49 7.07 11.35
CA GLN A 187 11.23 6.77 12.02
C GLN A 187 10.04 7.17 11.14
N LEU A 188 10.11 8.34 10.50
CA LEU A 188 9.03 8.87 9.66
C LEU A 188 8.83 8.00 8.42
N PHE A 189 9.92 7.64 7.73
CA PHE A 189 9.88 6.74 6.58
C PHE A 189 9.31 5.38 6.98
N TYR A 190 9.84 4.77 8.03
CA TYR A 190 9.40 3.47 8.51
C TYR A 190 7.91 3.48 8.88
N GLU A 191 7.47 4.46 9.67
CA GLU A 191 6.06 4.58 10.04
C GLU A 191 5.15 4.84 8.83
N THR A 192 5.61 5.64 7.87
CA THR A 192 4.87 5.88 6.61
C THR A 192 4.80 4.63 5.75
N ALA A 193 5.89 3.86 5.65
CA ALA A 193 5.93 2.60 4.93
C ALA A 193 4.99 1.56 5.53
N MET A 194 4.96 1.44 6.86
CA MET A 194 4.03 0.54 7.55
C MET A 194 2.57 0.95 7.34
N LYS A 195 2.25 2.25 7.33
CA LYS A 195 0.90 2.76 6.99
C LYS A 195 0.53 2.43 5.54
N ALA A 196 1.41 2.70 4.59
CA ALA A 196 1.14 2.40 3.19
C ALA A 196 0.96 0.90 2.98
N ALA A 197 1.86 0.06 3.52
CA ALA A 197 1.83 -1.38 3.35
C ALA A 197 0.56 -2.03 3.92
N ILE A 198 0.05 -1.57 5.06
CA ILE A 198 -1.14 -2.19 5.66
C ILE A 198 -2.45 -1.74 4.98
N PHE A 199 -2.43 -0.62 4.27
CA PHE A 199 -3.61 0.01 3.68
C PHE A 199 -3.56 0.13 2.14
N HIS A 200 -2.56 -0.45 1.48
CA HIS A 200 -2.38 -0.32 0.03
C HIS A 200 -3.55 -0.90 -0.78
N ASP A 201 -4.05 -2.05 -0.34
CA ASP A 201 -5.08 -2.83 -1.03
C ASP A 201 -6.48 -2.61 -0.48
N MET A 202 -6.78 -1.41 0.03
CA MET A 202 -8.13 -1.13 0.53
C MET A 202 -9.16 -1.01 -0.60
N GLY A 203 -8.70 -0.83 -1.85
CA GLY A 203 -9.32 -1.09 -3.16
C GLY A 203 -10.70 -0.51 -3.47
N TYR A 204 -11.67 -0.66 -2.57
CA TYR A 204 -13.07 -0.28 -2.76
C TYR A 204 -13.73 0.42 -1.56
N PRO A 205 -13.04 1.28 -0.75
CA PRO A 205 -13.71 1.99 0.34
C PRO A 205 -14.84 2.88 -0.19
N TRP A 206 -14.91 3.15 -1.50
CA TRP A 206 -15.97 3.91 -2.15
C TRP A 206 -17.34 3.24 -2.12
N GLN A 207 -17.42 1.90 -2.22
CA GLN A 207 -18.70 1.20 -2.02
C GLN A 207 -19.20 1.40 -0.59
N PHE A 208 -18.28 1.50 0.36
CA PHE A 208 -18.58 1.87 1.73
C PHE A 208 -18.91 3.36 1.87
N ILE A 209 -18.12 4.28 1.33
CA ILE A 209 -18.32 5.74 1.38
C ILE A 209 -19.69 6.09 0.79
N ASN A 210 -20.09 5.44 -0.30
CA ASN A 210 -21.41 5.60 -0.90
C ASN A 210 -22.55 5.08 0.01
N ARG A 211 -22.31 4.02 0.79
CA ARG A 211 -23.30 3.48 1.76
C ARG A 211 -23.43 4.33 3.02
N ILE A 212 -22.33 4.90 3.51
CA ILE A 212 -22.29 5.78 4.69
C ILE A 212 -22.31 7.26 4.32
N ASN A 213 -22.84 7.58 3.14
CA ASN A 213 -22.80 8.92 2.56
C ASN A 213 -23.68 9.93 3.34
N SER A 214 -24.61 9.49 4.21
CA SER A 214 -25.53 10.44 4.84
C SER A 214 -24.90 11.32 5.92
N SER A 215 -23.87 10.85 6.63
CA SER A 215 -23.05 11.69 7.54
C SER A 215 -22.02 12.53 6.77
N ILE A 216 -21.69 12.11 5.55
CA ILE A 216 -20.71 12.74 4.66
C ILE A 216 -21.30 13.96 3.93
N LYS A 217 -22.63 14.00 3.70
CA LYS A 217 -23.34 15.12 3.05
C LYS A 217 -23.16 16.49 3.73
N ASN A 218 -22.81 16.50 5.02
CA ASN A 218 -22.53 17.69 5.83
C ASN A 218 -21.04 18.05 5.90
N SER A 219 -20.17 17.30 5.22
CA SER A 219 -18.77 17.70 5.05
C SER A 219 -18.63 18.71 3.91
N ASP A 220 -17.66 19.61 4.00
CA ASP A 220 -17.34 20.62 2.98
C ASP A 220 -16.84 20.01 1.65
N PHE A 221 -16.76 18.68 1.56
CA PHE A 221 -16.11 17.94 0.49
C PHE A 221 -16.96 16.74 0.04
N ARG A 222 -17.55 16.86 -1.15
CA ARG A 222 -18.45 15.84 -1.72
C ARG A 222 -17.80 15.14 -2.91
N PHE A 223 -17.75 13.81 -2.87
CA PHE A 223 -17.40 12.95 -4.00
C PHE A 223 -18.63 12.09 -4.32
N GLU A 224 -19.47 12.54 -5.26
CA GLU A 224 -20.76 11.88 -5.51
C GLU A 224 -20.61 10.66 -6.43
N GLU A 225 -19.79 10.67 -7.50
CA GLU A 225 -19.48 9.48 -8.32
C GLU A 225 -18.09 9.56 -9.03
N ILE A 226 -17.15 8.67 -8.72
CA ILE A 226 -15.72 8.80 -9.13
C ILE A 226 -15.44 8.52 -10.61
N ASN A 227 -16.21 7.65 -11.27
CA ASN A 227 -15.94 7.29 -12.67
C ASN A 227 -16.13 8.46 -13.65
N THR A 228 -16.75 9.56 -13.20
CA THR A 228 -17.05 10.75 -14.00
C THR A 228 -16.38 12.03 -13.47
N HIS A 229 -15.46 11.97 -12.49
CA HIS A 229 -15.05 13.14 -11.71
C HIS A 229 -13.53 13.40 -11.67
N SER A 230 -12.77 13.00 -12.70
CA SER A 230 -11.33 13.26 -12.78
C SER A 230 -10.97 14.75 -12.63
N THR A 231 -11.84 15.66 -13.07
CA THR A 231 -11.72 17.10 -12.84
C THR A 231 -11.86 17.46 -11.35
N GLN A 232 -12.78 16.84 -10.62
CA GLN A 232 -12.92 17.12 -9.18
C GLN A 232 -11.73 16.57 -8.39
N VAL A 233 -11.22 15.38 -8.75
CA VAL A 233 -9.97 14.86 -8.17
C VAL A 233 -8.83 15.86 -8.40
N LEU A 234 -8.68 16.35 -9.63
CA LEU A 234 -7.68 17.36 -9.92
C LEU A 234 -7.90 18.63 -9.08
N THR A 235 -9.09 19.21 -9.07
CA THR A 235 -9.39 20.43 -8.28
C THR A 235 -9.09 20.26 -6.79
N ASN A 236 -9.46 19.11 -6.22
CA ASN A 236 -9.40 18.86 -4.79
C ASN A 236 -8.02 18.39 -4.30
N PHE A 237 -7.26 17.70 -5.17
CA PHE A 237 -5.97 17.09 -4.82
C PHE A 237 -4.78 17.68 -5.58
N ALA A 238 -4.97 18.68 -6.46
CA ALA A 238 -3.92 19.38 -7.23
C ALA A 238 -2.75 19.88 -6.38
N ASN A 239 -2.97 20.14 -5.10
CA ASN A 239 -1.94 20.66 -4.21
C ASN A 239 -1.35 19.60 -3.29
N ARG A 240 -1.85 18.37 -3.32
CA ARG A 240 -1.49 17.27 -2.40
C ARG A 240 -0.38 16.42 -3.03
N LEU A 241 0.40 15.75 -2.19
CA LEU A 241 1.54 14.93 -2.63
C LEU A 241 1.11 13.79 -3.57
N ILE A 242 -0.13 13.31 -3.45
CA ILE A 242 -0.69 12.20 -4.23
C ILE A 242 -0.64 12.42 -5.75
N LEU A 243 -0.64 13.67 -6.22
CA LEU A 243 -0.58 13.96 -7.66
C LEU A 243 0.85 14.20 -8.17
N ALA A 244 1.87 14.12 -7.31
CA ALA A 244 3.28 14.29 -7.66
C ALA A 244 3.74 13.47 -8.88
N PRO A 245 3.38 12.17 -9.00
CA PRO A 245 3.83 11.35 -10.13
C PRO A 245 3.27 11.83 -11.46
N PHE A 246 2.05 12.39 -11.46
CA PHE A 246 1.45 12.92 -12.67
C PHE A 246 2.14 14.17 -13.19
N TRP A 247 2.94 14.86 -12.37
CA TRP A 247 3.81 15.95 -12.79
C TRP A 247 5.26 15.51 -12.99
N GLY A 248 5.53 14.20 -13.04
CA GLY A 248 6.88 13.66 -13.15
C GLY A 248 7.78 14.02 -11.96
N TYR A 249 7.19 14.26 -10.78
CA TYR A 249 7.86 14.70 -9.55
C TYR A 249 8.56 16.06 -9.64
N GLN A 250 8.25 16.86 -10.67
CA GLN A 250 8.80 18.20 -10.84
C GLN A 250 8.04 19.23 -10.01
N SER A 251 8.77 20.17 -9.40
CA SER A 251 8.18 21.26 -8.60
C SER A 251 7.49 22.34 -9.43
N THR A 252 8.01 22.61 -10.62
CA THR A 252 7.35 23.47 -11.60
C THR A 252 6.14 22.73 -12.14
N ARG A 253 4.98 22.90 -11.48
CA ARG A 253 3.66 22.40 -11.93
C ARG A 253 3.19 23.14 -13.19
N ILE A 254 4.06 23.25 -14.20
CA ILE A 254 3.78 23.95 -15.45
C ILE A 254 3.04 22.95 -16.35
N PRO A 255 1.75 23.16 -16.61
CA PRO A 255 1.07 22.44 -17.66
C PRO A 255 1.56 23.00 -19.00
N PRO A 256 2.03 22.19 -19.98
CA PRO A 256 1.72 22.57 -21.34
C PRO A 256 0.20 22.69 -21.44
N SER A 257 -0.30 23.63 -22.23
CA SER A 257 -1.74 23.83 -22.46
C SER A 257 -2.46 22.55 -22.94
N THR A 258 -1.72 21.53 -23.37
CA THR A 258 -2.16 20.18 -23.75
C THR A 258 -2.18 19.16 -22.60
N TRP A 259 -1.60 19.47 -21.43
CA TRP A 259 -1.55 18.52 -20.30
C TRP A 259 -2.86 18.43 -19.56
N ASN A 260 -3.70 19.48 -19.50
CA ASN A 260 -4.89 19.42 -18.67
C ASN A 260 -5.82 18.27 -19.09
N ASP A 261 -6.12 18.14 -20.39
CA ASP A 261 -6.94 17.05 -20.93
C ASP A 261 -6.24 15.68 -20.77
N THR A 262 -4.93 15.65 -21.00
CA THR A 262 -4.12 14.43 -20.84
C THR A 262 -4.09 13.96 -19.38
N LEU A 263 -3.96 14.89 -18.43
CA LEU A 263 -3.93 14.66 -16.99
C LEU A 263 -5.28 14.18 -16.50
N ILE A 264 -6.37 14.84 -16.92
CA ILE A 264 -7.74 14.42 -16.62
C ILE A 264 -7.97 12.99 -17.13
N ASN A 265 -7.54 12.67 -18.34
CA ASN A 265 -7.64 11.32 -18.90
C ASN A 265 -6.78 10.30 -18.12
N LEU A 266 -5.56 10.67 -17.72
CA LEU A 266 -4.70 9.81 -16.90
C LEU A 266 -5.31 9.54 -15.52
N ILE A 267 -5.85 10.56 -14.86
CA ILE A 267 -6.59 10.43 -13.61
C ILE A 267 -7.78 9.48 -13.82
N SER A 268 -8.56 9.67 -14.88
CA SER A 268 -9.71 8.81 -15.22
C SER A 268 -9.30 7.35 -15.41
N LYS A 269 -8.26 7.08 -16.21
CA LYS A 269 -7.72 5.72 -16.38
C LYS A 269 -7.23 5.14 -15.06
N SER A 270 -6.53 5.93 -14.26
CA SER A 270 -5.99 5.48 -12.97
C SER A 270 -7.11 5.10 -12.00
N LEU A 271 -8.21 5.86 -11.96
CA LEU A 271 -9.38 5.57 -11.13
C LEU A 271 -10.11 4.28 -11.53
N THR A 272 -10.04 3.91 -12.81
CA THR A 272 -10.82 2.81 -13.38
C THR A 272 -10.02 1.54 -13.61
N GLN A 273 -8.69 1.64 -13.76
CA GLN A 273 -7.80 0.54 -14.13
C GLN A 273 -6.82 0.15 -13.02
N THR A 274 -6.83 0.85 -11.89
CA THR A 274 -6.04 0.54 -10.69
C THR A 274 -6.93 0.46 -9.47
N HIS A 275 -6.49 -0.26 -8.45
CA HIS A 275 -7.09 -0.25 -7.12
C HIS A 275 -6.31 0.64 -6.14
N GLY A 276 -5.00 0.85 -6.39
CA GLY A 276 -4.16 1.72 -5.57
C GLY A 276 -4.60 3.18 -5.57
N PHE A 277 -4.93 3.78 -6.73
CA PHE A 277 -5.33 5.18 -6.78
C PHE A 277 -6.67 5.49 -6.07
N PRO A 278 -7.77 4.76 -6.34
CA PRO A 278 -9.00 4.94 -5.57
C PRO A 278 -8.80 4.61 -4.08
N GLY A 279 -7.97 3.62 -3.73
CA GLY A 279 -7.61 3.31 -2.34
C GLY A 279 -6.90 4.46 -1.63
N ALA A 280 -5.92 5.09 -2.30
CA ALA A 280 -5.19 6.24 -1.76
C ALA A 280 -6.10 7.46 -1.53
N LEU A 281 -6.97 7.76 -2.50
CA LEU A 281 -7.94 8.85 -2.36
C LEU A 281 -8.91 8.60 -1.21
N SER A 282 -9.35 7.35 -1.01
CA SER A 282 -10.21 6.96 0.13
C SER A 282 -9.48 7.13 1.45
N PHE A 283 -8.23 6.67 1.51
CA PHE A 283 -7.38 6.79 2.69
C PHE A 283 -7.20 8.24 3.11
N LEU A 284 -6.91 9.14 2.16
CA LEU A 284 -6.81 10.57 2.40
C LEU A 284 -8.13 11.14 2.86
N TYR A 285 -9.19 10.89 2.09
CA TYR A 285 -10.49 11.48 2.33
C TYR A 285 -11.06 11.11 3.71
N LEU A 286 -11.02 9.83 4.08
CA LEU A 286 -11.53 9.38 5.37
C LEU A 286 -10.67 9.90 6.54
N ASN A 287 -9.36 10.11 6.34
CA ASN A 287 -8.54 10.81 7.33
C ASN A 287 -8.93 12.30 7.43
N ASP A 288 -9.12 12.98 6.30
CA ASP A 288 -9.53 14.40 6.26
C ASP A 288 -10.92 14.61 6.88
N LEU A 289 -11.83 13.63 6.76
CA LEU A 289 -13.16 13.68 7.37
C LEU A 289 -13.11 13.63 8.91
N ILE A 290 -12.35 12.71 9.48
CA ILE A 290 -12.37 12.46 10.95
C ILE A 290 -11.27 13.21 11.69
N ARG A 291 -10.36 13.85 10.98
CA ARG A 291 -9.27 14.66 11.54
C ARG A 291 -9.43 16.10 11.08
N LYS A 292 -8.75 17.01 11.75
CA LYS A 292 -8.64 18.40 11.28
C LYS A 292 -7.54 18.46 10.22
N TYR A 293 -7.79 17.93 9.02
CA TYR A 293 -6.87 18.02 7.89
C TYR A 293 -7.57 18.56 6.63
N PRO A 294 -6.85 19.31 5.78
CA PRO A 294 -5.54 19.94 6.05
C PRO A 294 -5.64 21.04 7.14
N ASP A 295 -4.67 21.12 8.06
CA ASP A 295 -4.56 22.19 9.08
C ASP A 295 -3.32 23.04 8.78
N GLU A 296 -3.53 24.30 8.41
CA GLU A 296 -2.45 25.21 7.97
C GLU A 296 -1.48 25.58 9.10
N ASN A 297 -1.89 25.46 10.36
CA ASN A 297 -1.18 26.01 11.51
C ASN A 297 -0.63 24.97 12.47
N LYS A 298 -1.18 23.75 12.48
CA LYS A 298 -0.73 22.66 13.36
C LYS A 298 -0.50 21.40 12.54
N TYR A 299 0.46 20.58 12.99
CA TYR A 299 0.52 19.14 12.67
C TYR A 299 1.02 18.64 11.31
N LYS A 300 1.77 19.48 10.62
CA LYS A 300 2.18 19.24 9.24
C LYS A 300 3.01 17.96 8.99
N LEU A 301 3.78 17.47 9.96
CA LEU A 301 4.56 16.23 9.83
C LEU A 301 3.68 14.96 9.73
N HIS A 302 2.57 14.93 10.47
CA HIS A 302 1.63 13.81 10.38
C HIS A 302 0.85 13.88 9.08
N GLN A 303 0.38 15.08 8.69
CA GLN A 303 -0.25 15.27 7.38
C GLN A 303 0.69 14.80 6.26
N PHE A 304 1.97 15.17 6.32
CA PHE A 304 2.99 14.67 5.40
C PHE A 304 3.07 13.14 5.40
N SER A 305 3.15 12.50 6.57
CA SER A 305 3.17 11.02 6.67
C SER A 305 1.93 10.37 6.05
N ILE A 306 0.74 10.95 6.23
CA ILE A 306 -0.51 10.43 5.66
C ILE A 306 -0.53 10.60 4.14
N GLU A 307 -0.12 11.76 3.63
CA GLU A 307 -0.07 12.03 2.20
C GLU A 307 1.00 11.24 1.46
N TRP A 308 2.13 11.04 2.10
CA TRP A 308 3.19 10.22 1.55
C TRP A 308 2.83 8.73 1.61
N ALA A 309 2.15 8.27 2.67
CA ALA A 309 1.56 6.93 2.68
C ALA A 309 0.55 6.76 1.54
N ALA A 310 -0.33 7.75 1.30
CA ALA A 310 -1.25 7.72 0.18
C ALA A 310 -0.53 7.65 -1.18
N LEU A 311 0.57 8.37 -1.34
CA LEU A 311 1.43 8.25 -2.53
C LEU A 311 1.93 6.81 -2.72
N GLY A 312 2.43 6.18 -1.66
CA GLY A 312 2.84 4.77 -1.66
C GLY A 312 1.70 3.81 -2.01
N ILE A 313 0.52 4.03 -1.43
CA ILE A 313 -0.72 3.29 -1.74
C ILE A 313 -1.12 3.47 -3.20
N MET A 314 -0.95 4.64 -3.80
CA MET A 314 -1.27 4.80 -5.22
C MET A 314 -0.24 4.10 -6.10
N MET A 315 1.04 4.39 -5.89
CA MET A 315 2.10 4.01 -6.82
C MET A 315 2.42 2.52 -6.83
N HIS A 316 2.01 1.73 -5.83
CA HIS A 316 2.27 0.28 -5.87
C HIS A 316 1.56 -0.41 -7.05
N ASP A 317 0.38 0.07 -7.49
CA ASP A 317 -0.45 -0.55 -8.54
C ASP A 317 -0.54 0.28 -9.85
N MET A 318 0.32 1.29 -10.03
CA MET A 318 0.27 2.15 -11.23
C MET A 318 0.95 1.55 -12.47
N LYS A 319 1.45 0.31 -12.39
CA LYS A 319 2.13 -0.40 -13.49
C LYS A 319 1.30 -0.41 -14.78
N ASN A 320 0.01 -0.71 -14.69
CA ASN A 320 -0.85 -0.82 -15.88
C ASN A 320 -1.01 0.54 -16.58
N ILE A 321 -1.07 1.63 -15.81
CA ILE A 321 -1.10 3.00 -16.34
C ILE A 321 0.25 3.36 -16.96
N TYR A 322 1.35 3.00 -16.31
CA TYR A 322 2.70 3.20 -16.82
C TYR A 322 2.91 2.56 -18.21
N TRP A 323 2.54 1.29 -18.35
CA TRP A 323 2.65 0.58 -19.63
C TRP A 323 1.63 1.07 -20.66
N GLY A 324 0.42 1.44 -20.23
CA GLY A 324 -0.68 1.77 -21.11
C GLY A 324 -1.13 0.56 -21.94
N ASN A 325 -1.72 0.82 -23.11
CA ASN A 325 -2.30 -0.24 -23.93
C ASN A 325 -1.25 -1.01 -24.77
N ASN A 326 -0.09 -0.40 -25.04
CA ASN A 326 0.93 -0.95 -25.93
C ASN A 326 2.10 -1.56 -25.14
N LYS A 327 2.06 -2.88 -24.91
CA LYS A 327 3.06 -3.60 -24.09
C LYS A 327 4.46 -3.75 -24.71
N LYS A 328 4.76 -3.04 -25.81
CA LYS A 328 6.12 -3.02 -26.41
C LYS A 328 7.03 -1.99 -25.74
N GLN A 329 6.48 -0.86 -25.30
CA GLN A 329 7.21 0.18 -24.58
C GLN A 329 6.23 0.97 -23.69
N PRO A 330 6.67 1.50 -22.55
CA PRO A 330 5.79 2.26 -21.66
C PRO A 330 5.23 3.52 -22.32
N GLU A 331 3.91 3.72 -22.25
CA GLU A 331 3.20 4.92 -22.70
C GLU A 331 3.53 6.13 -21.80
N ASN A 332 3.56 5.92 -20.48
CA ASN A 332 3.68 6.98 -19.48
C ASN A 332 5.00 6.88 -18.71
N LYS A 333 6.13 7.05 -19.42
CA LYS A 333 7.49 6.86 -18.85
C LYS A 333 7.80 7.68 -17.60
N PHE A 334 7.15 8.82 -17.43
CA PHE A 334 7.31 9.68 -16.24
C PHE A 334 6.76 9.04 -14.96
N LEU A 335 5.88 8.04 -15.06
CA LEU A 335 5.39 7.25 -13.93
C LEU A 335 6.35 6.12 -13.51
N ARG A 336 7.50 5.94 -14.19
CA ARG A 336 8.47 4.91 -13.80
C ARG A 336 8.87 5.09 -12.34
N LEU A 337 8.68 4.05 -11.55
CA LEU A 337 8.91 4.08 -10.12
C LEU A 337 10.39 3.80 -9.82
N SER A 338 11.14 4.89 -9.65
CA SER A 338 12.60 4.84 -9.44
C SER A 338 12.94 5.06 -7.98
N PHE A 339 13.86 4.26 -7.43
CA PHE A 339 14.20 4.29 -6.00
C PHE A 339 14.85 5.60 -5.55
N ASP A 340 15.58 6.25 -6.45
CA ASP A 340 16.08 7.60 -6.19
C ASP A 340 14.92 8.58 -5.97
N LYS A 341 13.89 8.57 -6.82
CA LYS A 341 12.77 9.52 -6.76
C LYS A 341 11.78 9.25 -5.64
N ASP A 342 11.38 8.00 -5.49
CA ASP A 342 10.32 7.58 -4.58
C ASP A 342 10.64 6.21 -3.96
N PRO A 343 11.60 6.17 -3.01
CA PRO A 343 12.02 4.92 -2.37
C PRO A 343 10.87 4.29 -1.58
N LEU A 344 9.95 5.09 -1.02
CA LEU A 344 8.79 4.58 -0.28
C LEU A 344 7.95 3.68 -1.18
N SER A 345 7.46 4.22 -2.30
CA SER A 345 6.60 3.47 -3.21
C SER A 345 7.32 2.26 -3.81
N CYS A 346 8.64 2.34 -4.06
CA CYS A 346 9.44 1.19 -4.49
C CYS A 346 9.40 0.05 -3.46
N ILE A 347 9.55 0.37 -2.17
CA ILE A 347 9.49 -0.63 -1.09
C ILE A 347 8.09 -1.24 -0.99
N ILE A 348 7.02 -0.44 -1.10
CA ILE A 348 5.64 -0.96 -1.05
C ILE A 348 5.37 -1.90 -2.22
N CYS A 349 5.73 -1.50 -3.43
CA CYS A 349 5.55 -2.33 -4.63
C CYS A 349 6.38 -3.62 -4.57
N LEU A 350 7.63 -3.55 -4.09
CA LEU A 350 8.45 -4.74 -3.88
C LEU A 350 7.86 -5.67 -2.79
N ALA A 351 7.33 -5.10 -1.71
CA ALA A 351 6.72 -5.87 -0.63
C ALA A 351 5.45 -6.60 -1.10
N ASP A 352 4.58 -5.94 -1.87
CA ASP A 352 3.41 -6.58 -2.50
C ASP A 352 3.84 -7.76 -3.40
N LEU A 353 4.86 -7.57 -4.26
CA LEU A 353 5.41 -8.65 -5.10
C LEU A 353 6.02 -9.80 -4.31
N LEU A 354 6.59 -9.54 -3.14
CA LEU A 354 7.13 -10.55 -2.23
C LEU A 354 6.02 -11.30 -1.47
N GLN A 355 4.89 -10.64 -1.21
CA GLN A 355 3.72 -11.21 -0.56
C GLN A 355 2.99 -12.10 -1.56
N GLU A 356 3.50 -13.30 -1.76
CA GLU A 356 2.85 -14.37 -2.53
C GLU A 356 2.53 -15.58 -1.63
N PHE A 357 3.20 -15.69 -0.47
CA PHE A 357 3.00 -16.80 0.44
C PHE A 357 1.64 -16.69 1.15
N GLU A 358 1.02 -17.84 1.43
CA GLU A 358 -0.32 -17.96 2.02
C GLU A 358 -1.46 -17.27 1.25
N ARG A 359 -1.24 -16.80 0.01
CA ARG A 359 -2.34 -16.32 -0.83
C ARG A 359 -3.35 -17.46 -1.03
N PRO A 360 -4.62 -17.29 -0.59
CA PRO A 360 -5.63 -18.32 -0.63
C PRO A 360 -5.99 -18.71 -2.06
N PHE A 361 -6.22 -19.99 -2.24
CA PHE A 361 -6.85 -20.57 -3.41
C PHE A 361 -7.92 -21.55 -2.94
N VAL A 362 -9.09 -21.51 -3.59
CA VAL A 362 -10.19 -22.42 -3.29
C VAL A 362 -10.28 -23.51 -4.34
N LYS A 363 -10.31 -24.75 -3.86
CA LYS A 363 -10.66 -25.91 -4.69
C LYS A 363 -12.10 -26.30 -4.40
N LEU A 364 -12.91 -26.36 -5.45
CA LEU A 364 -14.28 -26.86 -5.35
C LEU A 364 -14.31 -28.35 -5.65
N SER A 365 -14.96 -29.08 -4.76
CA SER A 365 -15.32 -30.47 -4.98
C SER A 365 -16.84 -30.62 -4.91
N PHE A 366 -17.42 -31.25 -5.93
CA PHE A 366 -18.83 -31.56 -5.98
C PHE A 366 -19.00 -33.02 -5.57
N SER A 367 -19.71 -33.27 -4.48
CA SER A 367 -20.24 -34.59 -4.13
C SER A 367 -21.74 -34.61 -4.43
N ASN A 368 -22.33 -35.80 -4.57
CA ASN A 368 -23.74 -35.99 -4.97
C ASN A 368 -24.79 -35.30 -4.06
N SER A 369 -24.38 -34.75 -2.91
CA SER A 369 -25.27 -34.05 -1.97
C SER A 369 -24.68 -32.80 -1.30
N SER A 370 -23.42 -32.43 -1.57
CA SER A 370 -22.82 -31.19 -1.05
C SER A 370 -21.67 -30.68 -1.91
N SER A 371 -21.54 -29.35 -2.00
CA SER A 371 -20.31 -28.68 -2.44
C SER A 371 -19.38 -28.48 -1.25
N ASN A 372 -18.16 -28.98 -1.34
CA ASN A 372 -17.12 -28.74 -0.34
C ASN A 372 -16.08 -27.78 -0.92
N PHE A 373 -15.80 -26.72 -0.16
CA PHE A 373 -14.75 -25.74 -0.43
C PHE A 373 -13.51 -26.14 0.36
N GLU A 374 -12.39 -26.41 -0.33
CA GLU A 374 -11.10 -26.64 0.30
C GLU A 374 -10.22 -25.39 0.10
N TYR A 375 -9.90 -24.70 1.19
CA TYR A 375 -8.99 -23.55 1.17
C TYR A 375 -7.55 -24.06 1.26
N SER A 376 -6.73 -23.62 0.32
CA SER A 376 -5.32 -23.94 0.23
C SER A 376 -4.55 -22.69 -0.17
N TYR A 377 -3.25 -22.82 -0.44
CA TYR A 377 -2.41 -21.75 -0.95
C TYR A 377 -1.32 -22.38 -1.84
N SER A 378 -0.81 -21.59 -2.80
CA SER A 378 0.16 -22.09 -3.78
C SER A 378 1.61 -22.00 -3.28
N CYS A 379 1.95 -20.88 -2.62
CA CYS A 379 3.30 -20.53 -2.18
C CYS A 379 3.41 -20.62 -0.65
N LYS A 380 4.41 -21.35 -0.16
CA LYS A 380 4.67 -21.51 1.29
C LYS A 380 5.48 -20.35 1.86
N GLN A 381 6.39 -19.84 1.05
CA GLN A 381 7.44 -18.94 1.49
C GLN A 381 7.98 -18.16 0.29
N SER A 382 8.33 -16.91 0.54
CA SER A 382 9.15 -16.11 -0.37
C SER A 382 10.51 -15.86 0.27
N SER A 383 11.57 -15.68 -0.52
CA SER A 383 12.85 -15.20 0.01
C SER A 383 13.53 -14.23 -0.94
N LEU A 384 14.30 -13.30 -0.35
CA LEU A 384 15.05 -12.26 -1.03
C LEU A 384 16.54 -12.45 -0.78
N ARG A 385 17.33 -12.49 -1.86
CA ARG A 385 18.80 -12.56 -1.79
C ARG A 385 19.39 -11.54 -2.73
N GLN A 386 20.49 -10.91 -2.31
CA GLN A 386 21.28 -10.03 -3.17
C GLN A 386 22.65 -10.66 -3.39
N SER A 387 23.11 -10.65 -4.64
CA SER A 387 24.43 -11.11 -5.03
C SER A 387 24.99 -10.14 -6.07
N ASN A 388 25.96 -9.32 -5.68
CA ASN A 388 26.45 -8.21 -6.50
C ASN A 388 25.26 -7.33 -6.98
N SER A 389 25.24 -6.92 -8.24
CA SER A 389 24.15 -6.12 -8.79
C SER A 389 22.86 -6.90 -9.11
N LEU A 390 22.69 -8.14 -8.64
CA LEU A 390 21.51 -8.98 -8.88
C LEU A 390 20.70 -9.15 -7.58
N LEU A 391 19.40 -8.86 -7.66
CA LEU A 391 18.42 -9.18 -6.62
C LEU A 391 17.60 -10.40 -7.07
N GLU A 392 17.56 -11.44 -6.26
CA GLU A 392 16.83 -12.66 -6.54
C GLU A 392 15.66 -12.81 -5.57
N ILE A 393 14.46 -12.96 -6.12
CA ILE A 393 13.23 -13.23 -5.39
C ILE A 393 12.84 -14.68 -5.67
N TYR A 394 12.88 -15.51 -4.63
CA TYR A 394 12.51 -16.91 -4.69
C TYR A 394 11.09 -17.10 -4.17
N TYR A 395 10.27 -17.83 -4.92
CA TYR A 395 8.93 -18.25 -4.52
C TYR A 395 8.90 -19.76 -4.36
N HIS A 396 8.71 -20.24 -3.13
CA HIS A 396 8.74 -21.66 -2.80
C HIS A 396 7.33 -22.25 -2.87
N PHE A 397 6.99 -22.88 -3.98
CA PHE A 397 5.66 -23.45 -4.20
C PHE A 397 5.50 -24.80 -3.51
N ARG A 398 4.27 -25.14 -3.12
CA ARG A 398 4.00 -26.40 -2.39
C ARG A 398 4.31 -27.66 -3.20
N ASN A 399 4.24 -27.58 -4.53
CA ASN A 399 4.44 -28.69 -5.46
C ASN A 399 4.78 -28.20 -6.88
N ASP A 400 5.27 -29.11 -7.72
CA ASP A 400 5.67 -28.82 -9.10
C ASP A 400 4.52 -28.34 -10.00
N SER A 401 3.27 -28.71 -9.69
CA SER A 401 2.10 -28.25 -10.44
C SER A 401 1.89 -26.74 -10.25
N PHE A 402 1.87 -26.25 -9.01
CA PHE A 402 1.77 -24.82 -8.73
C PHE A 402 2.97 -24.04 -9.28
N LYS A 403 4.17 -24.60 -9.17
CA LYS A 403 5.37 -24.03 -9.78
C LYS A 403 5.24 -23.86 -11.29
N ALA A 404 4.76 -24.90 -11.98
CA ALA A 404 4.62 -24.90 -13.44
C ALA A 404 3.59 -23.84 -13.91
N VAL A 405 2.47 -23.71 -13.20
CA VAL A 405 1.44 -22.70 -13.48
C VAL A 405 1.99 -21.28 -13.28
N ASN A 406 2.72 -21.05 -12.17
CA ASN A 406 3.20 -19.72 -11.81
C ASN A 406 4.43 -19.24 -12.60
N LYS A 407 5.22 -20.15 -13.18
CA LYS A 407 6.45 -19.79 -13.90
C LYS A 407 6.24 -18.77 -15.01
N LYS A 408 5.17 -18.91 -15.81
CA LYS A 408 4.87 -17.97 -16.90
C LYS A 408 4.43 -16.61 -16.37
N PHE A 409 3.68 -16.57 -15.28
CA PHE A 409 3.26 -15.33 -14.63
C PHE A 409 4.47 -14.58 -14.07
N LYS A 410 5.37 -15.25 -13.36
CA LYS A 410 6.59 -14.65 -12.82
C LYS A 410 7.55 -14.17 -13.91
N GLN A 411 7.68 -14.86 -15.05
CA GLN A 411 8.47 -14.35 -16.19
C GLN A 411 7.89 -13.05 -16.77
N LYS A 412 6.56 -12.95 -16.86
CA LYS A 412 5.90 -11.73 -17.33
C LYS A 412 6.05 -10.60 -16.31
N GLU A 413 5.88 -10.88 -15.02
CA GLU A 413 6.11 -9.91 -13.94
C GLU A 413 7.56 -9.42 -13.92
N GLU A 414 8.54 -10.31 -14.11
CA GLU A 414 9.95 -9.96 -14.21
C GLU A 414 10.19 -8.90 -15.28
N PHE A 415 9.61 -9.09 -16.48
CA PHE A 415 9.69 -8.09 -17.55
C PHE A 415 8.93 -6.80 -17.23
N GLU A 416 7.66 -6.90 -16.84
CA GLU A 416 6.81 -5.72 -16.66
C GLU A 416 7.26 -4.84 -15.48
N PHE A 417 7.84 -5.43 -14.43
CA PHE A 417 8.34 -4.71 -13.26
C PHE A 417 9.83 -4.41 -13.31
N PHE A 418 10.69 -5.34 -13.73
CA PHE A 418 12.13 -5.23 -13.47
C PHE A 418 13.02 -5.19 -14.71
N ASP A 419 12.45 -5.17 -15.93
CA ASP A 419 13.26 -4.95 -17.12
C ASP A 419 14.08 -3.65 -16.97
N GLN A 420 15.39 -3.73 -17.25
CA GLN A 420 16.30 -2.62 -16.99
C GLN A 420 15.92 -1.34 -17.75
N LYS A 421 15.33 -1.48 -18.94
CA LYS A 421 15.01 -0.37 -19.82
C LYS A 421 13.55 0.08 -19.71
N TYR A 422 12.64 -0.87 -19.50
CA TYR A 422 11.20 -0.65 -19.60
C TYR A 422 10.42 -1.11 -18.37
N GLY A 423 11.06 -1.74 -17.40
CA GLY A 423 10.43 -2.18 -16.16
C GLY A 423 9.89 -1.00 -15.37
N TYR A 424 8.74 -1.23 -14.74
CA TYR A 424 8.07 -0.23 -13.89
C TYR A 424 8.93 0.20 -12.70
N LEU A 425 9.65 -0.73 -12.07
CA LEU A 425 10.56 -0.51 -10.94
C LEU A 425 12.00 -0.31 -11.42
N ASP A 426 12.70 0.63 -10.78
CA ASP A 426 14.12 0.89 -11.02
C ASP A 426 14.88 1.05 -9.70
N PHE A 427 15.71 0.05 -9.38
CA PHE A 427 16.59 0.02 -8.21
C PHE A 427 18.08 0.30 -8.57
N SER A 428 18.36 0.75 -9.79
CA SER A 428 19.74 0.95 -10.25
C SER A 428 20.51 2.00 -9.46
N SER A 429 19.80 2.98 -8.89
CA SER A 429 20.39 4.04 -8.05
C SER A 429 21.01 3.53 -6.74
N ILE A 430 20.66 2.31 -6.32
CA ILE A 430 21.23 1.63 -5.14
C ILE A 430 22.04 0.38 -5.52
N GLY A 431 22.50 0.29 -6.77
CA GLY A 431 23.43 -0.77 -7.21
C GLY A 431 22.77 -2.03 -7.78
N ILE A 432 21.43 -2.16 -7.72
CA ILE A 432 20.71 -3.30 -8.26
C ILE A 432 20.43 -3.08 -9.75
N LYS A 433 21.14 -3.83 -10.62
CA LYS A 433 21.04 -3.71 -12.09
C LYS A 433 20.06 -4.71 -12.71
N SER A 434 19.75 -5.79 -11.99
CA SER A 434 18.85 -6.84 -12.46
C SER A 434 18.09 -7.43 -11.27
N VAL A 435 16.83 -7.78 -11.49
CA VAL A 435 16.03 -8.55 -10.54
C VAL A 435 15.53 -9.81 -11.25
N LYS A 436 15.57 -10.95 -10.57
CA LYS A 436 15.07 -12.24 -11.08
C LYS A 436 13.99 -12.82 -10.19
N LEU A 437 12.93 -13.32 -10.80
CA LEU A 437 11.82 -14.00 -10.13
C LEU A 437 11.94 -15.52 -10.36
N ILE A 438 12.25 -16.26 -9.30
CA ILE A 438 12.62 -17.68 -9.35
C ILE A 438 11.54 -18.52 -8.67
N CYS A 439 10.86 -19.36 -9.46
CA CYS A 439 9.91 -20.35 -8.92
C CYS A 439 10.66 -21.62 -8.50
N GLN A 440 10.56 -22.00 -7.23
CA GLN A 440 11.15 -23.21 -6.66
C GLN A 440 10.10 -24.26 -6.34
#